data_AF-A0AAV1NEH8-F1
#
_entry.id   AF-A0AAV1NEH8-F1
#
_cell.length_a   1.000
_cell.length_b   1.000
_cell.length_c   1.000
_cell.angle_alpha   90.00
_cell.angle_beta   90.00
_cell.angle_gamma   90.00
#
_symmetry.space_group_name_H-M   'P 1'
#
loop_
_entity.id
_entity.type
_entity.pdbx_description
1 polymer ?
#
loop_
_entity_poly.entity_id
_entity_poly.type
_entity_poly.pdbx_seq_one_letter_code
_entity_poly.pdbx_strand_id
1 'polypeptide(L)'
;MIRHYVLIIVGVFWPIVVFDAPYSTFIPLDHTCESPAGSIMGKSKQIGNHKSDKKKNIAKTWKTKRRTKDLDQIHSDMKPETAAKLLHQEVDFDVTGCAQHYCLHCARYFVDLKALKEHFKTKVHKKRLKQLREEPYTQAEAERAAGMGSYIPPKTVEVKTQSVEENMD
;
A
#
# COMPACT_ATOMS: atom_id res chain seq x y z
N MET A 1 -6.99 7.40 48.44
CA MET A 1 -7.48 8.75 48.08
C MET A 1 -7.74 8.79 46.59
N ILE A 2 -9.01 8.62 46.23
CA ILE A 2 -9.53 8.55 44.87
C ILE A 2 -10.06 9.95 44.54
N ARG A 3 -9.60 10.55 43.44
CA ARG A 3 -10.16 11.78 42.84
C ARG A 3 -9.55 11.94 41.44
N HIS A 4 -10.14 11.28 40.45
CA HIS A 4 -11.15 11.84 39.53
C HIS A 4 -10.61 13.00 38.69
N TYR A 5 -9.97 12.66 37.57
CA TYR A 5 -9.77 13.59 36.45
C TYR A 5 -11.11 13.75 35.72
N VAL A 6 -11.61 14.99 35.73
CA VAL A 6 -12.87 15.40 35.09
C VAL A 6 -12.63 15.59 33.60
N LEU A 7 -13.13 14.66 32.80
CA LEU A 7 -13.24 14.78 31.34
C LEU A 7 -14.44 15.67 31.00
N ILE A 8 -14.17 16.90 30.57
CA ILE A 8 -15.18 17.84 30.08
C ILE A 8 -15.49 17.47 28.63
N ILE A 9 -16.53 16.66 28.44
CA ILE A 9 -17.13 16.36 27.13
C ILE A 9 -18.28 17.37 26.96
N VAL A 10 -18.02 18.45 26.22
CA VAL A 10 -19.06 19.35 25.73
C VAL A 10 -19.78 18.66 24.58
N GLY A 11 -21.02 18.25 24.86
CA GLY A 11 -21.93 17.62 23.90
C GLY A 11 -22.43 18.62 22.85
N VAL A 12 -22.28 18.25 21.58
CA VAL A 12 -23.00 18.89 20.46
C VAL A 12 -24.25 18.07 20.21
N PHE A 13 -25.32 18.60 20.78
CA PHE A 13 -26.71 18.20 20.63
C PHE A 13 -27.16 18.55 19.19
N TRP A 14 -27.24 17.55 18.31
CA TRP A 14 -27.78 17.74 16.96
C TRP A 14 -29.19 17.18 16.89
N PRO A 15 -30.22 18.02 16.67
CA PRO A 15 -31.60 17.57 16.68
C PRO A 15 -31.97 16.85 15.39
N ILE A 16 -32.66 15.74 15.62
CA ILE A 16 -33.42 14.91 14.69
C ILE A 16 -34.51 15.75 14.03
N VAL A 17 -34.50 15.83 12.70
CA VAL A 17 -35.65 16.26 11.89
C VAL A 17 -36.11 15.05 11.06
N VAL A 18 -37.30 14.58 11.39
CA VAL A 18 -38.13 13.63 10.62
C VAL A 18 -39.31 14.44 10.06
N PHE A 19 -40.01 13.86 9.07
CA PHE A 19 -41.32 14.27 8.52
C PHE A 19 -41.26 15.37 7.44
N ASP A 20 -41.89 15.25 6.27
CA ASP A 20 -42.72 14.19 5.71
C ASP A 20 -42.92 14.50 4.21
N ALA A 21 -43.06 13.48 3.38
CA ALA A 21 -43.32 13.63 1.94
C ALA A 21 -44.75 13.18 1.61
N PRO A 22 -45.54 13.99 0.87
CA PRO A 22 -46.68 13.47 0.14
C PRO A 22 -46.50 13.61 -1.38
N TYR A 23 -46.51 12.43 -1.99
CA TYR A 23 -47.10 12.07 -3.28
C TYR A 23 -48.16 13.05 -3.81
N SER A 24 -48.06 13.45 -5.09
CA SER A 24 -49.14 13.29 -6.10
C SER A 24 -48.91 14.19 -7.32
N THR A 25 -48.84 13.50 -8.47
CA THR A 25 -49.13 13.88 -9.86
C THR A 25 -49.78 15.25 -10.14
N PHE A 26 -49.28 15.97 -11.15
CA PHE A 26 -50.10 16.54 -12.26
C PHE A 26 -49.21 17.06 -13.42
N ILE A 27 -49.48 16.56 -14.63
CA ILE A 27 -49.02 17.04 -15.96
C ILE A 27 -50.30 17.40 -16.73
N PRO A 28 -50.43 18.57 -17.39
CA PRO A 28 -50.40 18.64 -18.87
C PRO A 28 -49.66 19.88 -19.43
N LEU A 29 -48.93 19.74 -20.56
CA LEU A 29 -49.29 20.14 -21.95
C LEU A 29 -49.88 21.56 -22.05
N ASP A 30 -49.53 22.47 -22.95
CA ASP A 30 -48.56 22.66 -24.05
C ASP A 30 -48.79 24.12 -24.47
N HIS A 31 -47.77 24.94 -24.74
CA HIS A 31 -47.86 25.92 -25.84
C HIS A 31 -46.50 26.59 -26.13
N THR A 32 -46.03 26.31 -27.33
CA THR A 32 -45.10 27.01 -28.22
C THR A 32 -44.55 28.40 -27.82
N CYS A 33 -43.23 28.61 -28.05
CA CYS A 33 -42.71 29.53 -29.08
C CYS A 33 -41.16 29.71 -28.99
N GLU A 34 -40.49 29.20 -30.02
CA GLU A 34 -39.35 29.77 -30.78
C GLU A 34 -38.03 30.28 -30.14
N SER A 35 -36.95 29.58 -30.54
CA SER A 35 -35.64 30.05 -31.05
C SER A 35 -34.58 30.61 -30.06
N PRO A 36 -33.25 30.52 -30.35
CA PRO A 36 -32.59 30.19 -31.63
C PRO A 36 -31.59 29.02 -31.56
N ALA A 37 -31.18 28.58 -32.75
CA ALA A 37 -30.08 27.64 -33.00
C ALA A 37 -28.78 28.06 -32.28
N GLY A 38 -28.54 27.48 -31.11
CA GLY A 38 -27.21 27.42 -30.52
C GLY A 38 -26.42 26.36 -31.26
N SER A 39 -25.36 26.73 -31.99
CA SER A 39 -24.49 25.80 -32.69
C SER A 39 -24.13 24.63 -31.77
N ILE A 40 -24.46 23.40 -32.18
CA ILE A 40 -23.93 22.20 -31.55
C ILE A 40 -22.46 22.13 -31.96
N MET A 41 -21.61 22.98 -31.38
CA MET A 41 -20.18 22.79 -31.46
C MET A 41 -19.90 21.44 -30.81
N GLY A 42 -19.68 20.42 -31.63
CA GLY A 42 -19.24 19.12 -31.17
C GLY A 42 -18.02 19.32 -30.28
N LYS A 43 -18.04 18.73 -29.08
CA LYS A 43 -16.92 18.83 -28.13
C LYS A 43 -15.61 18.57 -28.88
N SER A 44 -14.74 19.57 -28.94
CA SER A 44 -13.47 19.45 -29.65
C SER A 44 -12.67 18.30 -29.04
N LYS A 45 -12.07 17.46 -29.89
CA LYS A 45 -11.24 16.35 -29.45
C LYS A 45 -10.09 16.92 -28.63
N GLN A 46 -10.02 16.54 -27.35
CA GLN A 46 -8.93 16.92 -26.46
C GLN A 46 -7.65 16.17 -26.89
N ILE A 47 -6.80 16.83 -27.69
CA ILE A 47 -5.51 16.28 -28.13
C ILE A 47 -4.50 16.53 -27.00
N GLY A 48 -3.80 15.48 -26.55
CA GLY A 48 -2.79 15.56 -25.48
C GLY A 48 -3.35 15.52 -24.04
N ASN A 49 -4.63 15.85 -23.83
CA ASN A 49 -5.27 15.87 -22.51
C ASN A 49 -6.00 14.56 -22.15
N HIS A 50 -5.48 13.42 -22.59
CA HIS A 50 -5.96 12.12 -22.14
C HIS A 50 -5.43 11.85 -20.74
N LYS A 51 -6.19 12.24 -19.70
CA LYS A 51 -5.89 11.81 -18.33
C LYS A 51 -5.98 10.30 -18.30
N SER A 52 -4.83 9.63 -18.15
CA SER A 52 -4.84 8.20 -17.90
C SER A 52 -5.55 7.99 -16.56
N ASP A 53 -6.74 7.37 -16.60
CA ASP A 53 -7.54 7.16 -15.40
C ASP A 53 -6.66 6.44 -14.37
N LYS A 54 -6.34 7.11 -13.26
CA LYS A 54 -5.41 6.58 -12.24
C LYS A 54 -5.83 5.17 -11.79
N LYS A 55 -7.15 4.92 -11.74
CA LYS A 55 -7.77 3.62 -11.43
C LYS A 55 -7.40 2.51 -12.43
N LYS A 56 -7.32 2.81 -13.73
CA LYS A 56 -6.93 1.84 -14.78
C LYS A 56 -5.45 1.48 -14.71
N ASN A 57 -4.60 2.40 -14.25
CA ASN A 57 -3.16 2.15 -14.09
C ASN A 57 -2.84 1.30 -12.85
N ILE A 58 -3.58 1.43 -11.75
CA ILE A 58 -3.36 0.64 -10.53
C ILE A 58 -3.54 -0.86 -10.79
N ALA A 59 -4.58 -1.24 -11.55
CA ALA A 59 -4.82 -2.63 -11.94
C ALA A 59 -3.67 -3.23 -12.76
N LYS A 60 -2.87 -2.42 -13.47
CA LYS A 60 -1.70 -2.87 -14.24
C LYS A 60 -0.52 -3.24 -13.33
N THR A 61 -0.39 -2.58 -12.18
CA THR A 61 0.67 -2.83 -11.19
C THR A 61 0.41 -4.09 -10.38
N TRP A 62 -0.85 -4.35 -10.02
CA TRP A 62 -1.24 -5.54 -9.24
C TRP A 62 -1.29 -6.86 -10.04
N LYS A 63 -0.96 -6.83 -11.34
CA LYS A 63 -0.89 -8.05 -12.15
C LYS A 63 0.29 -8.92 -11.73
N THR A 64 0.11 -10.24 -11.78
CA THR A 64 1.10 -11.26 -11.39
C THR A 64 2.48 -11.04 -12.01
N LYS A 65 2.55 -10.63 -13.30
CA LYS A 65 3.81 -10.40 -14.02
C LYS A 65 4.71 -9.28 -13.47
N ARG A 66 4.22 -8.43 -12.56
CA ARG A 66 4.99 -7.36 -11.91
C ARG A 66 4.94 -7.45 -10.39
N ARG A 67 4.55 -8.61 -9.86
CA ARG A 67 4.43 -8.82 -8.41
C ARG A 67 5.82 -8.87 -7.79
N THR A 68 5.99 -8.14 -6.70
CA THR A 68 7.20 -8.17 -5.86
C THR A 68 7.10 -9.29 -4.84
N LYS A 69 8.23 -9.69 -4.23
CA LYS A 69 8.22 -10.65 -3.12
C LYS A 69 7.30 -10.18 -1.98
N ASP A 70 6.52 -11.12 -1.48
CA ASP A 70 5.60 -10.93 -0.35
C ASP A 70 6.37 -10.97 1.00
N LEU A 71 5.73 -10.54 2.09
CA LEU A 71 6.39 -10.34 3.39
C LEU A 71 6.80 -11.67 4.06
N ASP A 72 5.95 -12.69 3.94
CA ASP A 72 6.18 -14.06 4.41
C ASP A 72 7.39 -14.72 3.74
N GLN A 73 7.57 -14.51 2.44
CA GLN A 73 8.73 -14.96 1.70
C GLN A 73 10.01 -14.28 2.22
N ILE A 74 9.95 -12.99 2.54
CA ILE A 74 11.10 -12.25 3.08
C ILE A 74 11.48 -12.72 4.49
N HIS A 75 10.50 -13.10 5.32
CA HIS A 75 10.79 -13.73 6.61
C HIS A 75 11.53 -15.07 6.47
N SER A 76 11.24 -15.82 5.41
CA SER A 76 11.98 -17.06 5.09
C SER A 76 13.40 -16.76 4.61
N ASP A 77 13.58 -15.71 3.81
CA ASP A 77 14.88 -15.23 3.33
C ASP A 77 15.74 -14.63 4.46
N MET A 78 15.13 -14.17 5.55
CA MET A 78 15.83 -13.61 6.73
C MET A 78 16.55 -14.67 7.57
N LYS A 79 16.26 -15.97 7.35
CA LYS A 79 16.99 -17.05 8.03
C LYS A 79 18.47 -17.01 7.63
N PRO A 80 19.40 -17.21 8.57
CA PRO A 80 20.83 -16.99 8.33
C PRO A 80 21.38 -17.84 7.17
N GLU A 81 20.89 -19.07 7.03
CA GLU A 81 21.24 -19.99 5.94
C GLU A 81 20.95 -19.43 4.55
N THR A 82 19.79 -18.78 4.41
CA THR A 82 19.35 -18.20 3.14
C THR A 82 19.96 -16.82 2.95
N ALA A 83 20.06 -16.04 4.03
CA ALA A 83 20.62 -14.70 4.01
C ALA A 83 22.08 -14.70 3.54
N ALA A 84 22.90 -15.65 4.01
CA ALA A 84 24.29 -15.77 3.58
C ALA A 84 24.41 -16.04 2.07
N LYS A 85 23.56 -16.91 1.52
CA LYS A 85 23.53 -17.24 0.09
C LYS A 85 23.10 -16.04 -0.77
N LEU A 86 22.13 -15.27 -0.29
CA LEU A 86 21.61 -14.09 -0.99
C LEU A 86 22.56 -12.88 -0.90
N LEU A 87 23.39 -12.80 0.14
CA LEU A 87 24.40 -11.76 0.29
C LEU A 87 25.66 -12.07 -0.54
N HIS A 88 26.06 -13.33 -0.60
CA HIS A 88 27.23 -13.79 -1.35
C HIS A 88 26.79 -14.54 -2.61
N GLN A 89 26.03 -13.86 -3.46
CA GLN A 89 25.63 -14.42 -4.74
C GLN A 89 26.77 -14.30 -5.77
N GLU A 90 26.86 -15.29 -6.65
CA GLU A 90 27.77 -15.25 -7.79
C GLU A 90 27.43 -14.07 -8.73
N VAL A 91 28.44 -13.58 -9.43
CA VAL A 91 28.33 -12.42 -10.31
C VAL A 91 27.43 -12.75 -11.50
N ASP A 92 26.26 -12.15 -11.56
CA ASP A 92 25.28 -12.34 -12.64
C ASP A 92 25.10 -11.06 -13.45
N PHE A 93 25.45 -11.11 -14.74
CA PHE A 93 25.44 -9.95 -15.64
C PHE A 93 24.05 -9.50 -16.09
N ASP A 94 23.03 -10.36 -15.97
CA ASP A 94 21.66 -10.01 -16.37
C ASP A 94 20.96 -9.10 -15.34
N VAL A 95 21.47 -9.08 -14.11
CA VAL A 95 20.91 -8.35 -12.99
C VAL A 95 21.69 -7.05 -12.74
N THR A 96 20.98 -6.01 -12.31
CA THR A 96 21.59 -4.71 -11.99
C THR A 96 22.69 -4.84 -10.93
N GLY A 97 23.85 -4.21 -11.16
CA GLY A 97 24.97 -4.24 -10.21
C GLY A 97 25.60 -5.62 -10.04
N CYS A 98 25.48 -6.47 -11.06
CA CYS A 98 26.02 -7.82 -11.11
C CYS A 98 25.62 -8.71 -9.92
N ALA A 99 24.41 -8.50 -9.37
CA ALA A 99 23.87 -9.14 -8.17
C ALA A 99 24.65 -8.94 -6.85
N GLN A 100 25.72 -8.13 -6.83
CA GLN A 100 26.58 -7.97 -5.66
C GLN A 100 25.97 -7.09 -4.54
N HIS A 101 25.12 -6.12 -4.91
CA HIS A 101 24.58 -5.15 -3.97
C HIS A 101 23.08 -5.39 -3.76
N TYR A 102 22.76 -6.30 -2.83
CA TYR A 102 21.40 -6.74 -2.56
C TYR A 102 20.87 -6.31 -1.19
N CYS A 103 19.63 -5.82 -1.14
CA CYS A 103 18.91 -5.56 0.11
C CYS A 103 17.90 -6.68 0.39
N LEU A 104 18.10 -7.42 1.50
CA LEU A 104 17.21 -8.53 1.90
C LEU A 104 15.77 -8.07 2.16
N HIS A 105 15.59 -6.95 2.88
CA HIS A 105 14.27 -6.49 3.33
C HIS A 105 13.36 -6.00 2.19
N CYS A 106 13.96 -5.41 1.15
CA CYS A 106 13.24 -4.86 0.00
C CYS A 106 13.31 -5.74 -1.24
N ALA A 107 14.09 -6.84 -1.20
CA ALA A 107 14.31 -7.77 -2.29
C ALA A 107 14.67 -7.06 -3.61
N ARG A 108 15.61 -6.12 -3.55
CA ARG A 108 15.99 -5.27 -4.67
C ARG A 108 17.50 -5.18 -4.79
N TYR A 109 17.96 -5.24 -6.03
CA TYR A 109 19.36 -5.05 -6.42
C TYR A 109 19.67 -3.57 -6.68
N PHE A 110 20.89 -3.18 -6.35
CA PHE A 110 21.43 -1.84 -6.55
C PHE A 110 22.70 -1.91 -7.39
N VAL A 111 23.07 -0.77 -7.99
CA VAL A 111 24.25 -0.69 -8.87
C VAL A 111 25.54 -0.50 -8.07
N ASP A 112 25.51 0.32 -7.00
CA ASP A 112 26.67 0.68 -6.18
C ASP A 112 26.39 0.49 -4.68
N LEU A 113 27.45 0.33 -3.88
CA LEU A 113 27.39 0.38 -2.41
C LEU A 113 26.82 1.71 -1.88
N LYS A 114 27.11 2.83 -2.55
CA LYS A 114 26.59 4.15 -2.15
C LYS A 114 25.06 4.20 -2.26
N ALA A 115 24.51 3.71 -3.36
CA ALA A 115 23.06 3.64 -3.58
C ALA A 115 22.36 2.73 -2.55
N LEU A 116 23.01 1.64 -2.15
CA LEU A 116 22.53 0.75 -1.09
C LEU A 116 22.49 1.46 0.27
N LYS A 117 23.55 2.20 0.64
CA LYS A 117 23.60 3.00 1.87
C LYS A 117 22.53 4.10 1.89
N GLU A 118 22.30 4.77 0.76
CA GLU A 118 21.23 5.75 0.61
C GLU A 118 19.85 5.10 0.75
N HIS A 119 19.66 3.92 0.16
CA HIS A 119 18.41 3.16 0.28
C HIS A 119 18.00 2.92 1.74
N PHE A 120 18.94 2.55 2.61
CA PHE A 120 18.65 2.33 4.04
C PHE A 120 18.13 3.59 4.76
N LYS A 121 18.55 4.77 4.32
CA LYS A 121 18.09 6.04 4.90
C LYS A 121 16.66 6.41 4.45
N THR A 122 16.20 5.88 3.31
CA THR A 122 14.89 6.22 2.72
C THR A 122 13.71 5.78 3.58
N LYS A 123 12.59 6.51 3.44
CA LYS A 123 11.34 6.20 4.14
C LYS A 123 10.76 4.84 3.73
N VAL A 124 10.98 4.42 2.48
CA VAL A 124 10.47 3.14 1.95
C VAL A 124 11.07 1.97 2.72
N HIS A 125 12.39 1.98 2.90
CA HIS A 125 13.09 0.96 3.66
C HIS A 125 12.65 0.93 5.12
N LYS A 126 12.59 2.11 5.77
CA LYS A 126 12.13 2.24 7.16
C LYS A 126 10.69 1.76 7.35
N LYS A 127 9.82 1.96 6.36
CA LYS A 127 8.45 1.43 6.39
C LYS A 127 8.44 -0.09 6.30
N ARG A 128 9.29 -0.68 5.45
CA ARG A 128 9.42 -2.14 5.30
C ARG A 128 9.90 -2.80 6.59
N LEU A 129 10.90 -2.21 7.25
CA LEU A 129 11.36 -2.68 8.56
C LEU A 129 10.25 -2.67 9.62
N LYS A 130 9.35 -1.67 9.59
CA LYS A 130 8.20 -1.64 10.50
C LYS A 130 7.22 -2.77 10.20
N GLN A 131 6.97 -3.08 8.92
CA GLN A 131 6.08 -4.18 8.51
C GLN A 131 6.63 -5.55 8.91
N LEU A 132 7.96 -5.75 8.81
CA LEU A 132 8.61 -7.01 9.16
C LEU A 132 8.75 -7.25 10.68
N ARG A 133 8.42 -6.27 11.53
CA ARG A 133 8.40 -6.46 12.99
C ARG A 133 7.22 -7.31 13.45
N GLU A 134 6.20 -7.43 12.63
CA GLU A 134 5.02 -8.24 12.90
C GLU A 134 5.27 -9.64 12.31
N GLU A 135 4.84 -10.68 13.03
CA GLU A 135 4.86 -12.05 12.52
C GLU A 135 4.06 -12.13 11.19
N PRO A 136 4.56 -12.85 10.17
CA PRO A 136 3.85 -12.96 8.90
C PRO A 136 2.53 -13.69 9.09
N TYR A 137 1.47 -13.16 8.47
CA TYR A 137 0.16 -13.78 8.44
C TYR A 137 0.23 -15.14 7.74
N THR A 138 -0.29 -16.19 8.38
CA THR A 138 -0.29 -17.56 7.84
C THR A 138 -1.70 -18.08 7.63
N GLN A 139 -1.85 -19.07 6.74
CA GLN A 139 -3.15 -19.70 6.50
C GLN A 139 -3.76 -20.31 7.78
N ALA A 140 -2.93 -20.85 8.66
CA ALA A 140 -3.37 -21.38 9.95
C ALA A 140 -4.01 -20.30 10.84
N GLU A 141 -3.56 -19.05 10.74
CA GLU A 141 -4.18 -17.92 11.44
C GLU A 141 -5.56 -17.60 10.85
N ALA A 142 -5.71 -17.67 9.53
CA ALA A 142 -6.99 -17.51 8.84
C ALA A 142 -8.02 -18.58 9.28
N GLU A 143 -7.58 -19.83 9.37
CA GLU A 143 -8.41 -20.96 9.79
C GLU A 143 -8.86 -20.84 11.25
N ARG A 144 -7.96 -20.38 12.14
CA ARG A 144 -8.31 -20.07 13.53
C ARG A 144 -9.35 -18.95 13.61
N ALA A 145 -9.19 -17.89 12.82
CA ALA A 145 -10.17 -16.81 12.75
C ALA A 145 -11.53 -17.27 12.21
N ALA A 146 -11.54 -18.28 11.32
CA ALA A 146 -12.75 -18.94 10.83
C ALA A 146 -13.40 -19.90 11.86
N GLY A 147 -12.83 -20.05 13.06
CA GLY A 147 -13.37 -20.88 14.14
C GLY A 147 -12.82 -22.31 14.19
N MET A 148 -11.81 -22.64 13.38
CA MET A 148 -11.21 -23.98 13.34
C MET A 148 -10.01 -24.15 14.30
N GLY A 149 -9.79 -23.23 15.25
CA GLY A 149 -8.70 -23.34 16.23
C GLY A 149 -8.69 -22.28 17.33
N SER A 150 -7.65 -22.29 18.16
CA SER A 150 -7.48 -21.38 19.31
C SER A 150 -6.82 -20.05 18.93
N TYR A 151 -7.16 -18.97 19.64
CA TYR A 151 -6.56 -17.66 19.45
C TYR A 151 -5.12 -17.62 19.99
N ILE A 152 -4.20 -17.08 19.19
CA ILE A 152 -2.80 -16.84 19.56
C ILE A 152 -2.49 -15.38 19.22
N PRO A 153 -1.98 -14.58 20.17
CA PRO A 153 -1.60 -13.19 19.88
C PRO A 153 -0.35 -13.15 18.98
N PRO A 154 -0.27 -12.17 18.06
CA PRO A 154 0.88 -12.03 17.17
C PRO A 154 2.13 -11.65 17.96
N LYS A 155 3.27 -12.28 17.64
CA LYS A 155 4.55 -11.97 18.28
C LYS A 155 5.30 -10.89 17.52
N THR A 156 6.04 -10.06 18.25
CA THR A 156 6.95 -9.08 17.65
C THR A 156 8.29 -9.71 17.33
N VAL A 157 8.75 -9.59 16.09
CA VAL A 157 10.05 -10.06 15.61
C VAL A 157 11.06 -8.91 15.58
N GLU A 158 12.24 -9.11 16.16
CA GLU A 158 13.33 -8.13 16.10
C GLU A 158 14.07 -8.22 14.76
N VAL A 159 13.85 -7.24 13.89
CA VAL A 159 14.51 -7.18 12.58
C VAL A 159 15.76 -6.31 12.66
N LYS A 160 16.92 -6.94 12.48
CA LYS A 160 18.21 -6.24 12.37
C LYS A 160 18.45 -5.79 10.93
N THR A 161 18.92 -4.56 10.76
CA THR A 161 19.43 -4.08 9.47
C THR A 161 20.82 -4.65 9.21
N GLN A 162 21.10 -5.00 7.96
CA GLN A 162 22.43 -5.44 7.54
C GLN A 162 23.46 -4.34 7.91
N SER A 163 24.50 -4.69 8.67
CA SER A 163 25.69 -3.84 8.79
C SER A 163 26.46 -3.98 7.50
N VAL A 164 26.54 -2.89 6.72
CA VAL A 164 27.49 -2.84 5.61
C VAL A 164 28.87 -2.75 6.26
N GLU A 165 29.60 -3.85 6.25
CA GLU A 165 30.98 -3.86 6.70
C GLU A 165 31.79 -2.97 5.77
N GLU A 166 32.25 -1.83 6.30
CA GLU A 166 33.20 -0.95 5.65
C GLU A 166 34.61 -1.49 5.97
N ASN A 167 34.99 -2.58 5.32
CA ASN A 167 36.34 -3.15 5.32
C ASN A 167 36.80 -3.11 3.84
N MET A 168 37.92 -2.54 3.38
CA MET A 168 39.10 -1.87 3.95
C MET A 168 39.66 -0.98 2.81
N ASP A 169 40.25 0.17 3.16
CA ASP A 169 41.20 1.02 2.41
C ASP A 169 40.93 1.41 0.93
#